data_AF-A0A7K2JFV7-F1
#
_entry.id   AF-A0A7K2JFV7-F1
#
_cell.length_a   1.000
_cell.length_b   1.000
_cell.length_c   1.000
_cell.angle_alpha   90.00
_cell.angle_beta   90.00
_cell.angle_gamma   90.00
#
_symmetry.space_group_name_H-M   'P 1'
#
loop_
_entity.id
_entity.type
_entity.pdbx_description
1 polymer ?
#
loop_
_entity_poly.entity_id
_entity_poly.type
_entity_poly.pdbx_seq_one_letter_code
_entity_poly.pdbx_strand_id
1 'polypeptide(L)'
;MRSEPRTLLAKLCDRDKLTYRRFDKKFNETGVRLFGNSPNNPTCGETQFRRWTGGKLTGLPGPETCRVLEAMWPEYTAAKLFAAPSADDPQVPAFDLEERVQMTAREAHDGADATAAASISDNTIDELRDQVVSLARRYHGLPAASAYEAADTLRRDIERHRDRTQVPFQQQTLMILNGQTTALLAVAAFDLGYFPSARTLARTTAVYGESTRFAPLQAYADGTLAYIAYHSGEPNEALSKARRALTYGGLGDVAQRRLNAIAARAYAHLGDVTSARRTIRLAQDGGQDARDELHDGVGGEFGFSEERLAMSN
;
A
#
# COMPACT_ATOMS: atom_id res chain seq x y z
N MET A 1 21.36 22.06 -3.11
CA MET A 1 22.33 23.07 -2.62
C MET A 1 22.12 23.27 -1.13
N ARG A 2 22.99 22.73 -0.26
CA ARG A 2 22.96 23.15 1.15
C ARG A 2 23.66 24.52 1.23
N SER A 3 23.00 25.52 1.80
CA SER A 3 23.58 26.85 2.04
C SER A 3 24.73 26.71 3.01
N GLU A 4 25.89 27.29 2.69
CA GLU A 4 27.04 27.35 3.61
C GLU A 4 26.62 27.98 4.95
N PRO A 5 27.16 27.49 6.08
CA PRO A 5 26.87 28.05 7.39
C PRO A 5 27.38 29.48 7.46
N ARG A 6 26.46 30.42 7.71
CA ARG A 6 26.77 31.87 7.66
C ARG A 6 27.47 32.38 8.91
N THR A 7 27.44 31.64 10.02
CA THR A 7 28.12 31.96 11.27
C THR A 7 28.83 30.75 11.86
N LEU A 8 29.90 30.98 12.63
CA LEU A 8 30.59 29.94 13.39
C LEU A 8 29.64 29.23 14.39
N LEU A 9 28.70 29.96 14.99
CA LEU A 9 27.68 29.42 15.86
C LEU A 9 26.79 28.39 15.15
N ALA A 10 26.40 28.64 13.89
CA ALA A 10 25.63 27.66 13.10
C ALA A 10 26.42 26.36 12.93
N LYS A 11 27.71 26.51 12.63
CA LYS A 11 28.64 25.40 12.42
C LYS A 11 28.85 24.55 13.69
N LEU A 12 29.01 25.19 14.85
CA LEU A 12 29.16 24.51 16.14
C LEU A 12 27.87 23.79 16.56
N CYS A 13 26.71 24.40 16.32
CA CYS A 13 25.42 23.74 16.56
C CYS A 13 25.25 22.48 15.70
N ASP A 14 25.66 22.51 14.43
CA ASP A 14 25.63 21.35 13.54
C ASP A 14 26.60 20.26 14.00
N ARG A 15 27.85 20.63 14.34
CA ARG A 15 28.88 19.71 14.86
C ARG A 15 28.41 18.98 16.12
N ASP A 16 27.83 19.72 17.06
CA ASP A 16 27.38 19.19 18.35
C ASP A 16 25.96 18.57 18.26
N LYS A 17 25.38 18.45 17.06
CA LYS A 17 24.01 17.93 16.80
C LYS A 17 22.93 18.60 17.67
N LEU A 18 23.04 19.93 17.84
CA LEU A 18 22.13 20.75 18.64
C LEU A 18 20.96 21.26 17.80
N THR A 19 19.87 20.50 17.78
CA THR A 19 18.55 21.04 17.38
C THR A 19 18.15 22.22 18.27
N TYR A 20 17.29 23.13 17.82
CA TYR A 20 16.82 24.28 18.63
C TYR A 20 16.42 23.89 20.06
N ARG A 21 15.63 22.81 20.23
CA ARG A 21 15.20 22.33 21.56
C ARG A 21 16.36 21.93 22.48
N ARG A 22 17.43 21.35 21.91
CA ARG A 22 18.64 20.97 22.67
C ARG A 22 19.51 22.18 22.98
N PHE A 23 19.60 23.10 22.02
CA PHE A 23 20.29 24.38 22.22
C PHE A 23 19.63 25.18 23.34
N ASP A 24 18.31 25.36 23.31
CA ASP A 24 17.55 26.10 24.33
C ASP A 24 17.73 25.50 25.73
N LYS A 25 17.63 24.16 25.84
CA LYS A 25 17.90 23.47 27.11
C LYS A 25 19.31 23.77 27.63
N LYS A 26 20.34 23.58 26.78
CA LYS A 26 21.75 23.82 27.16
C LYS A 26 22.01 25.29 27.48
N PHE A 27 21.37 26.21 26.77
CA PHE A 27 21.46 27.65 26.98
C PHE A 27 20.88 28.06 28.33
N ASN A 28 19.67 27.59 28.65
CA ASN A 28 19.01 27.87 29.93
C ASN A 28 19.78 27.24 31.11
N GLU A 29 20.25 25.99 30.98
CA GLU A 29 21.10 25.33 31.99
C GLU A 29 22.39 26.11 32.24
N THR A 30 23.03 26.61 31.17
CA THR A 30 24.24 27.43 31.27
C THR A 30 23.95 28.79 31.91
N GLY A 31 22.81 29.41 31.59
CA GLY A 31 22.36 30.65 32.23
C GLY A 31 22.13 30.47 33.72
N VAL A 32 21.44 29.39 34.13
CA VAL A 32 21.22 29.07 35.55
C VAL A 32 22.55 28.83 36.28
N ARG A 33 23.51 28.16 35.63
CA ARG A 33 24.85 27.93 36.21
C ARG A 33 25.62 29.23 36.44
N LEU A 34 25.48 30.22 35.57
CA LEU A 34 26.23 31.48 35.64
C LEU A 34 25.57 32.53 36.54
N PHE A 35 24.23 32.60 36.54
CA PHE A 35 23.47 33.69 37.14
C PHE A 35 22.49 33.23 38.24
N GLY A 36 22.46 31.94 38.55
CA GLY A 36 21.51 31.35 39.48
C GLY A 36 20.13 31.15 38.87
N ASN A 37 19.17 30.63 39.64
CA ASN A 37 17.80 30.41 39.17
C ASN A 37 16.98 31.70 39.32
N SER A 38 17.08 32.59 38.33
CA SER A 38 16.39 33.89 38.29
C SER A 38 15.45 33.98 37.08
N PRO A 39 14.23 34.53 37.23
CA PRO A 39 13.33 34.77 36.11
C PRO A 39 13.88 35.81 35.11
N ASN A 40 14.91 36.57 35.49
CA ASN A 40 15.56 37.56 34.63
C ASN A 40 16.72 36.99 33.81
N ASN A 41 16.97 35.68 33.87
CA ASN A 41 18.03 35.06 33.09
C ASN A 41 17.80 35.26 31.58
N PRO A 42 18.87 35.44 30.79
CA PRO A 42 18.73 35.52 29.34
C PRO A 42 18.11 34.23 28.80
N THR A 43 17.15 34.37 27.88
CA THR A 43 16.51 33.26 27.17
C THR A 43 16.72 33.40 25.66
N CYS A 44 16.58 32.29 24.92
CA CYS A 44 16.74 32.29 23.47
C CYS A 44 15.53 31.62 22.78
N GLY A 45 14.62 32.46 22.27
CA GLY A 45 13.51 31.98 21.45
C GLY A 45 13.95 31.45 20.07
N GLU A 46 13.14 30.60 19.44
CA GLU A 46 13.49 29.95 18.18
C GLU A 46 13.80 30.94 17.05
N THR A 47 13.05 32.04 16.97
CA THR A 47 13.28 33.11 15.98
C THR A 47 14.64 33.78 16.19
N GLN A 48 15.04 33.97 17.45
CA GLN A 48 16.34 34.56 17.80
C GLN A 48 17.47 33.60 17.48
N PHE A 49 17.32 32.31 17.80
CA PHE A 49 18.24 31.25 17.41
C PHE A 49 18.43 31.17 15.89
N ARG A 50 17.35 31.19 15.10
CA ARG A 50 17.44 31.19 13.62
C ARG A 50 18.12 32.46 13.08
N ARG A 51 17.92 33.61 13.71
CA ARG A 51 18.60 34.86 13.33
C ARG A 51 20.10 34.79 13.57
N TRP A 52 20.49 34.21 14.71
CA TRP A 52 21.87 34.00 15.15
C TRP A 52 22.65 33.02 14.26
N THR A 53 22.02 31.91 13.87
CA THR A 53 22.63 30.93 12.96
C THR A 53 22.54 31.35 11.49
N GLY A 54 21.57 32.20 11.14
CA GLY A 54 21.36 32.71 9.78
C GLY A 54 22.24 33.89 9.35
N GLY A 55 23.09 34.42 10.24
CA GLY A 55 24.01 35.53 9.95
C GLY A 55 23.35 36.89 9.74
N LYS A 56 22.13 37.09 10.28
CA LYS A 56 21.34 38.33 10.12
C LYS A 56 21.37 39.22 11.36
N LEU A 57 22.52 39.31 12.04
CA LEU A 57 22.70 40.18 13.21
C LEU A 57 23.28 41.53 12.80
N THR A 58 22.67 42.62 13.28
CA THR A 58 23.16 44.00 13.12
C THR A 58 24.11 44.42 14.24
N GLY A 59 24.12 43.69 15.36
CA GLY A 59 24.98 43.90 16.52
C GLY A 59 24.92 42.69 17.47
N LEU A 60 25.85 42.60 18.42
CA LEU A 60 25.89 41.49 19.37
C LEU A 60 24.66 41.50 20.30
N PRO A 61 24.19 40.33 20.78
CA PRO A 61 23.20 40.25 21.84
C PRO A 61 23.65 40.93 23.15
N GLY A 62 22.73 41.06 24.10
CA GLY A 62 23.03 41.64 25.41
C GLY A 62 24.19 40.94 26.14
N PRO A 63 24.90 41.64 27.05
CA PRO A 63 26.15 41.16 27.65
C PRO A 63 25.99 39.83 28.41
N GLU A 64 24.85 39.62 29.08
CA GLU A 64 24.56 38.36 29.78
C GLU A 64 24.34 37.21 28.81
N THR A 65 23.68 37.47 27.67
CA THR A 65 23.51 36.49 26.59
C THR A 65 24.85 36.07 26.00
N CYS A 66 25.75 37.04 25.77
CA CYS A 66 27.10 36.76 25.29
C CYS A 66 27.87 35.88 26.27
N ARG A 67 27.80 36.14 27.58
CA ARG A 67 28.43 35.29 28.61
C ARG A 67 27.90 33.86 28.62
N VAL A 68 26.60 33.66 28.41
CA VAL A 68 26.03 32.29 28.28
C VAL A 68 26.62 31.59 27.07
N LEU A 69 26.68 32.25 25.91
CA LEU A 69 27.22 31.66 24.67
C LEU A 69 28.71 31.32 24.81
N GLU A 70 29.49 32.21 25.40
CA GLU A 70 30.91 31.97 25.68
C GLU A 70 31.11 30.83 26.68
N ALA A 71 30.23 30.66 27.68
CA ALA A 71 30.31 29.52 28.60
C ALA A 71 29.82 28.19 27.99
N MET A 72 29.02 28.23 26.92
CA MET A 72 28.65 27.04 26.15
C MET A 72 29.80 26.56 25.26
N TRP A 73 30.65 27.49 24.81
CA TRP A 73 31.84 27.23 23.99
C TRP A 73 33.04 28.08 24.47
N PRO A 74 33.73 27.65 25.55
CA PRO A 74 34.74 28.45 26.27
C PRO A 74 35.93 28.95 25.43
N GLU A 75 36.17 28.33 24.29
CA GLU A 75 37.28 28.65 23.37
C GLU A 75 36.94 29.83 22.43
N TYR A 76 35.68 30.28 22.41
CA TYR A 76 35.19 31.28 21.47
C TYR A 76 34.52 32.45 22.18
N THR A 77 34.86 33.67 21.74
CA THR A 77 34.15 34.88 22.15
C THR A 77 32.82 35.01 21.41
N ALA A 78 31.85 35.72 21.97
CA ALA A 78 30.57 35.97 21.30
C ALA A 78 30.76 36.62 19.92
N ALA A 79 31.74 37.52 19.78
CA ALA A 79 32.12 38.11 18.49
C ALA A 79 32.57 37.05 17.47
N LYS A 80 33.38 36.06 17.88
CA LYS A 80 33.81 34.95 17.02
C LYS A 80 32.65 34.02 16.67
N LEU A 81 31.76 33.74 17.61
CA LEU A 81 30.58 32.89 17.39
C LEU A 81 29.66 33.45 16.31
N PHE A 82 29.49 34.77 16.25
CA PHE A 82 28.64 35.41 15.23
C PHE A 82 29.38 35.83 13.95
N ALA A 83 30.71 35.72 13.91
CA ALA A 83 31.49 35.97 12.70
C ALA A 83 31.28 34.86 11.66
N ALA A 84 31.62 35.17 10.39
CA ALA A 84 31.72 34.17 9.35
C ALA A 84 32.75 33.09 9.77
N PRO A 85 32.48 31.81 9.52
CA PRO A 85 33.41 30.75 9.90
C PRO A 85 34.73 30.94 9.13
N SER A 86 35.84 31.08 9.85
CA SER A 86 37.17 31.11 9.23
C SER A 86 37.42 29.81 8.48
N ALA A 87 38.02 29.90 7.29
CA ALA A 87 38.40 28.75 6.48
C ALA A 87 39.50 27.90 7.14
N ASP A 88 40.24 28.48 8.10
CA ASP A 88 41.40 27.87 8.77
C ASP A 88 41.09 27.26 10.15
N ASP A 89 39.84 26.92 10.46
CA ASP A 89 39.52 26.19 11.71
C ASP A 89 39.77 24.67 11.51
N PRO A 90 40.78 24.05 12.16
CA PRO A 90 41.12 22.64 11.96
C PRO A 90 40.07 21.66 12.50
N GLN A 91 39.05 22.14 13.23
CA GLN A 91 38.04 21.30 13.89
C GLN A 91 36.69 21.22 13.16
N VAL A 92 36.73 21.51 11.87
CA VAL A 92 35.59 21.39 10.98
C VAL A 92 35.78 20.05 10.30
N PRO A 93 34.93 19.04 10.51
CA PRO A 93 34.94 17.93 9.58
C PRO A 93 34.64 18.58 8.24
N ALA A 94 35.61 18.56 7.33
CA ALA A 94 35.35 18.76 5.91
C ALA A 94 34.10 17.95 5.62
N PHE A 95 33.16 18.49 4.83
CA PHE A 95 31.97 17.75 4.44
C PHE A 95 32.42 16.39 3.90
N ASP A 96 32.35 15.36 4.74
CA ASP A 96 32.89 14.07 4.42
C ASP A 96 31.78 13.36 3.67
N LEU A 97 31.75 13.66 2.38
CA LEU A 97 30.82 13.03 1.46
C LEU A 97 30.98 11.51 1.54
N GLU A 98 32.18 11.00 1.80
CA GLU A 98 32.44 9.58 1.97
C GLU A 98 31.74 9.04 3.23
N GLU A 99 31.91 9.68 4.40
CA GLU A 99 31.19 9.30 5.63
C GLU A 99 29.67 9.36 5.43
N ARG A 100 29.15 10.40 4.77
CA ARG A 100 27.72 10.52 4.48
C ARG A 100 27.23 9.44 3.53
N VAL A 101 27.98 9.13 2.48
CA VAL A 101 27.67 8.05 1.53
C VAL A 101 27.68 6.70 2.23
N GLN A 102 28.67 6.43 3.09
CA GLN A 102 28.73 5.21 3.90
C GLN A 102 27.54 5.10 4.87
N MET A 103 27.18 6.18 5.57
CA MET A 103 26.01 6.18 6.46
C MET A 103 24.71 5.95 5.69
N THR A 104 24.54 6.60 4.54
CA THR A 104 23.36 6.41 3.67
C THR A 104 23.30 4.97 3.16
N ALA A 105 24.44 4.38 2.79
CA ALA A 105 24.52 2.99 2.35
C ALA A 105 24.14 2.01 3.46
N ARG A 106 24.60 2.25 4.70
CA ARG A 106 24.21 1.43 5.87
C ARG A 106 22.72 1.57 6.17
N GLU A 107 22.18 2.78 6.23
CA GLU A 107 20.75 3.01 6.47
C GLU A 107 19.88 2.33 5.39
N ALA A 108 20.30 2.39 4.12
CA ALA A 108 19.62 1.71 3.02
C ALA A 108 19.69 0.19 3.16
N HIS A 109 20.85 -0.35 3.58
CA HIS A 109 21.02 -1.78 3.84
C HIS A 109 20.16 -2.25 5.02
N ASP A 110 20.22 -1.55 6.15
CA ASP A 110 19.42 -1.85 7.35
C ASP A 110 17.92 -1.80 7.04
N GLY A 111 17.47 -0.84 6.23
CA GLY A 111 16.08 -0.76 5.78
C GLY A 111 15.66 -1.94 4.88
N ALA A 112 16.56 -2.40 4.01
CA ALA A 112 16.32 -3.58 3.17
C ALA A 112 16.26 -4.85 4.02
N ASP A 113 17.18 -5.01 4.97
CA ASP A 113 17.23 -6.16 5.88
C ASP A 113 16.00 -6.20 6.80
N ALA A 114 15.55 -5.05 7.32
CA ALA A 114 14.31 -4.95 8.09
C ALA A 114 13.07 -5.35 7.27
N THR A 115 13.02 -4.98 5.99
CA THR A 115 11.94 -5.38 5.08
C THR A 115 11.95 -6.89 4.83
N ALA A 116 13.14 -7.48 4.61
CA ALA A 116 13.29 -8.92 4.42
C ALA A 116 12.96 -9.72 5.69
N ALA A 117 13.34 -9.21 6.86
CA ALA A 117 13.04 -9.81 8.15
C ALA A 117 11.54 -9.77 8.49
N ALA A 118 10.81 -8.76 7.99
CA ALA A 118 9.36 -8.68 8.06
C ALA A 118 8.69 -9.53 6.96
N SER A 119 9.04 -10.82 6.89
CA SER A 119 8.40 -11.81 6.02
C SER A 119 7.50 -12.76 6.83
N ILE A 120 6.55 -13.39 6.15
CA ILE A 120 5.82 -14.54 6.70
C ILE A 120 6.35 -15.84 6.07
N SER A 121 6.13 -16.97 6.73
CA SER A 121 6.54 -18.28 6.23
C SER A 121 5.81 -18.65 4.94
N ASP A 122 6.51 -19.23 3.97
CA ASP A 122 5.91 -19.72 2.73
C ASP A 122 4.84 -20.79 3.00
N ASN A 123 5.07 -21.69 3.97
CA ASN A 123 4.05 -22.65 4.43
C ASN A 123 2.72 -21.99 4.82
N THR A 124 2.74 -20.80 5.43
CA THR A 124 1.52 -20.07 5.79
C THR A 124 0.80 -19.56 4.54
N ILE A 125 1.54 -19.07 3.55
CA ILE A 125 0.95 -18.62 2.28
C ILE A 125 0.34 -19.81 1.53
N ASP A 126 1.04 -20.95 1.52
CA ASP A 126 0.57 -22.17 0.88
C ASP A 126 -0.70 -22.71 1.58
N GLU A 127 -0.72 -22.72 2.91
CA GLU A 127 -1.92 -23.11 3.68
C GLU A 127 -3.11 -22.21 3.39
N LEU A 128 -2.91 -20.88 3.33
CA LEU A 128 -3.97 -19.94 2.97
C LEU A 128 -4.46 -20.18 1.53
N ARG A 129 -3.56 -20.46 0.59
CA ARG A 129 -3.91 -20.81 -0.79
C ARG A 129 -4.77 -22.08 -0.83
N ASP A 130 -4.36 -23.12 -0.12
CA ASP A 130 -5.09 -24.39 -0.05
C ASP A 130 -6.48 -24.21 0.57
N GLN A 131 -6.61 -23.37 1.59
CA GLN A 131 -7.90 -23.02 2.18
C GLN A 131 -8.83 -22.31 1.18
N VAL A 132 -8.32 -21.36 0.39
CA VAL A 132 -9.10 -20.69 -0.66
C VAL A 132 -9.55 -21.69 -1.73
N VAL A 133 -8.64 -22.55 -2.20
CA VAL A 133 -8.94 -23.59 -3.20
C VAL A 133 -9.99 -24.57 -2.67
N SER A 134 -9.83 -25.03 -1.43
CA SER A 134 -10.77 -25.95 -0.78
C SER A 134 -12.17 -25.33 -0.65
N LEU A 135 -12.25 -24.07 -0.21
CA LEU A 135 -13.52 -23.36 -0.08
C LEU A 135 -14.20 -23.16 -1.43
N ALA A 136 -13.46 -22.70 -2.44
CA ALA A 136 -13.99 -22.50 -3.78
C ALA A 136 -14.55 -23.79 -4.39
N ARG A 137 -13.85 -24.91 -4.23
CA ARG A 137 -14.27 -26.22 -4.75
C ARG A 137 -15.48 -26.80 -4.03
N ARG A 138 -15.62 -26.52 -2.74
CA ARG A 138 -16.75 -26.99 -1.92
C ARG A 138 -17.97 -26.05 -1.96
N TYR A 139 -17.84 -24.86 -2.54
CA TYR A 139 -18.85 -23.81 -2.52
C TYR A 139 -20.26 -24.31 -2.82
N HIS A 140 -20.45 -25.03 -3.93
CA HIS A 140 -21.76 -25.54 -4.38
C HIS A 140 -22.38 -26.61 -3.47
N GLY A 141 -21.59 -27.20 -2.57
CA GLY A 141 -22.07 -28.15 -1.56
C GLY A 141 -22.43 -27.50 -0.22
N LEU A 142 -22.24 -26.18 -0.07
CA LEU A 142 -22.49 -25.45 1.17
C LEU A 142 -23.77 -24.62 1.08
N PRO A 143 -24.52 -24.45 2.18
CA PRO A 143 -25.50 -23.37 2.28
C PRO A 143 -24.83 -22.00 2.09
N ALA A 144 -25.47 -21.07 1.37
CA ALA A 144 -24.88 -19.77 1.03
C ALA A 144 -24.42 -18.96 2.27
N ALA A 145 -25.17 -19.02 3.38
CA ALA A 145 -24.78 -18.38 4.64
C ALA A 145 -23.48 -18.97 5.21
N SER A 146 -23.33 -20.30 5.19
CA SER A 146 -22.12 -20.98 5.65
C SER A 146 -20.92 -20.69 4.74
N ALA A 147 -21.14 -20.60 3.42
CA ALA A 147 -20.10 -20.19 2.47
C ALA A 147 -19.64 -18.75 2.72
N TYR A 148 -20.58 -17.83 3.02
CA TYR A 148 -20.28 -16.45 3.39
C TYR A 148 -19.42 -16.37 4.66
N GLU A 149 -19.83 -17.04 5.74
CA GLU A 149 -19.10 -17.05 7.02
C GLU A 149 -17.68 -17.62 6.88
N ALA A 150 -17.53 -18.72 6.12
CA ALA A 150 -16.24 -19.32 5.84
C ALA A 150 -15.34 -18.37 5.03
N ALA A 151 -15.88 -17.73 3.99
CA ALA A 151 -15.13 -16.79 3.15
C ALA A 151 -14.72 -15.53 3.93
N ASP A 152 -15.58 -14.99 4.80
CA ASP A 152 -15.26 -13.79 5.60
C ASP A 152 -14.21 -14.10 6.67
N THR A 153 -14.30 -15.28 7.30
CA THR A 153 -13.29 -15.75 8.26
C THR A 153 -11.93 -15.86 7.59
N LEU A 154 -11.87 -16.49 6.41
CA LEU A 154 -10.62 -16.66 5.67
C LEU A 154 -10.06 -15.32 5.15
N ARG A 155 -10.92 -14.42 4.66
CA ARG A 155 -10.52 -13.06 4.24
C ARG A 155 -9.85 -12.30 5.38
N ARG A 156 -10.45 -12.30 6.58
CA ARG A 156 -9.87 -11.65 7.76
C ARG A 156 -8.53 -12.27 8.14
N ASP A 157 -8.37 -13.58 7.99
CA ASP A 157 -7.10 -14.24 8.29
C ASP A 157 -5.98 -13.84 7.33
N ILE A 158 -6.28 -13.83 6.03
CA ILE A 158 -5.36 -13.35 4.99
C ILE A 158 -4.97 -11.89 5.23
N GLU A 159 -5.90 -11.02 5.62
CA GLU A 159 -5.61 -9.62 6.00
C GLU A 159 -4.64 -9.53 7.17
N ARG A 160 -4.87 -10.30 8.24
CA ARG A 160 -3.93 -10.34 9.39
C ARG A 160 -2.53 -10.76 8.99
N HIS A 161 -2.40 -11.70 8.04
CA HIS A 161 -1.09 -12.10 7.53
C HIS A 161 -0.45 -11.06 6.61
N ARG A 162 -1.26 -10.34 5.82
CA ARG A 162 -0.78 -9.25 4.97
C ARG A 162 -0.18 -8.11 5.78
N ASP A 163 -0.78 -7.77 6.90
CA ASP A 163 -0.29 -6.70 7.79
C ASP A 163 1.06 -7.05 8.46
N ARG A 164 1.43 -8.34 8.47
CA ARG A 164 2.67 -8.84 9.08
C ARG A 164 3.85 -8.91 8.12
N THR A 165 3.63 -8.80 6.81
CA THR A 165 4.72 -8.86 5.81
C THR A 165 4.94 -7.51 5.14
N GLN A 166 6.20 -7.12 4.97
CA GLN A 166 6.63 -6.00 4.14
C GLN A 166 7.23 -6.47 2.81
N VAL A 167 7.31 -7.79 2.57
CA VAL A 167 7.83 -8.35 1.31
C VAL A 167 6.80 -8.13 0.20
N PRO A 168 7.12 -7.36 -0.86
CA PRO A 168 6.13 -6.96 -1.88
C PRO A 168 5.46 -8.15 -2.58
N PHE A 169 6.22 -9.20 -2.90
CA PHE A 169 5.68 -10.39 -3.56
C PHE A 169 4.68 -11.15 -2.66
N GLN A 170 4.98 -11.25 -1.36
CA GLN A 170 4.06 -11.86 -0.38
C GLN A 170 2.80 -11.00 -0.23
N GLN A 171 2.93 -9.66 -0.16
CA GLN A 171 1.79 -8.75 -0.12
C GLN A 171 0.90 -8.89 -1.37
N GLN A 172 1.49 -8.96 -2.56
CA GLN A 172 0.75 -9.18 -3.81
C GLN A 172 0.01 -10.51 -3.79
N THR A 173 0.68 -11.59 -3.36
CA THR A 173 0.07 -12.92 -3.25
C THR A 173 -1.13 -12.92 -2.30
N LEU A 174 -0.98 -12.31 -1.11
CA LEU A 174 -2.08 -12.20 -0.13
C LEU A 174 -3.21 -11.30 -0.63
N MET A 175 -2.91 -10.26 -1.42
CA MET A 175 -3.94 -9.45 -2.09
C MET A 175 -4.71 -10.24 -3.15
N ILE A 176 -4.07 -11.16 -3.88
CA ILE A 176 -4.76 -12.07 -4.80
C ILE A 176 -5.70 -13.00 -4.02
N LEU A 177 -5.23 -13.62 -2.93
CA LEU A 177 -6.06 -14.49 -2.09
C LEU A 177 -7.24 -13.73 -1.44
N ASN A 178 -7.02 -12.49 -1.00
CA ASN A 178 -8.10 -11.62 -0.53
C ASN A 178 -9.11 -11.28 -1.63
N GLY A 179 -8.62 -11.05 -2.85
CA GLY A 179 -9.48 -10.86 -4.01
C GLY A 179 -10.34 -12.08 -4.30
N GLN A 180 -9.76 -13.28 -4.28
CA GLN A 180 -10.49 -14.54 -4.47
C GLN A 180 -11.54 -14.77 -3.37
N THR A 181 -11.20 -14.59 -2.09
CA THR A 181 -12.19 -14.71 -0.99
C THR A 181 -13.28 -13.65 -1.06
N THR A 182 -12.96 -12.42 -1.45
CA THR A 182 -13.95 -11.35 -1.69
C THR A 182 -14.88 -11.70 -2.86
N ALA A 183 -14.38 -12.38 -3.88
CA ALA A 183 -15.20 -12.87 -4.98
C ALA A 183 -16.21 -13.93 -4.50
N LEU A 184 -15.79 -14.87 -3.64
CA LEU A 184 -16.68 -15.85 -3.04
C LEU A 184 -17.74 -15.19 -2.14
N LEU A 185 -17.37 -14.15 -1.38
CA LEU A 185 -18.33 -13.34 -0.63
C LEU A 185 -19.35 -12.66 -1.54
N ALA A 186 -18.92 -12.17 -2.72
CA ALA A 186 -19.82 -11.54 -3.68
C ALA A 186 -20.87 -12.53 -4.20
N VAL A 187 -20.47 -13.76 -4.55
CA VAL A 187 -21.41 -14.81 -4.99
C VAL A 187 -22.31 -15.24 -3.84
N ALA A 188 -21.78 -15.43 -2.63
CA ALA A 188 -22.61 -15.82 -1.47
C ALA A 188 -23.64 -14.73 -1.11
N ALA A 189 -23.24 -13.45 -1.16
CA ALA A 189 -24.16 -12.34 -0.96
C ALA A 189 -25.23 -12.26 -2.06
N PHE A 190 -24.88 -12.61 -3.31
CA PHE A 190 -25.85 -12.72 -4.40
C PHE A 190 -26.84 -13.87 -4.13
N ASP A 191 -26.36 -15.05 -3.74
CA ASP A 191 -27.19 -16.23 -3.48
C ASP A 191 -28.15 -16.01 -2.29
N LEU A 192 -27.76 -15.16 -1.34
CA LEU A 192 -28.60 -14.71 -0.23
C LEU A 192 -29.59 -13.58 -0.61
N GLY A 193 -29.55 -13.07 -1.84
CA GLY A 193 -30.42 -12.01 -2.34
C GLY A 193 -29.96 -10.58 -1.98
N TYR A 194 -28.77 -10.40 -1.41
CA TYR A 194 -28.23 -9.10 -1.02
C TYR A 194 -27.51 -8.41 -2.20
N PHE A 195 -28.22 -8.11 -3.28
CA PHE A 195 -27.64 -7.57 -4.52
C PHE A 195 -26.77 -6.31 -4.36
N PRO A 196 -27.14 -5.29 -3.55
CA PRO A 196 -26.28 -4.12 -3.36
C PRO A 196 -24.92 -4.46 -2.73
N SER A 197 -24.92 -5.37 -1.76
CA SER A 197 -23.71 -5.86 -1.09
C SER A 197 -22.87 -6.72 -2.04
N ALA A 198 -23.52 -7.63 -2.78
CA ALA A 198 -22.86 -8.45 -3.79
C ALA A 198 -22.14 -7.59 -4.85
N ARG A 199 -22.80 -6.52 -5.32
CA ARG A 199 -22.23 -5.58 -6.30
C ARG A 199 -21.02 -4.82 -5.72
N THR A 200 -21.08 -4.44 -4.44
CA THR A 200 -19.96 -3.81 -3.74
C THR A 200 -18.77 -4.78 -3.65
N LEU A 201 -19.00 -6.01 -3.21
CA LEU A 201 -17.97 -7.04 -3.09
C LEU A 201 -17.35 -7.40 -4.45
N ALA A 202 -18.15 -7.50 -5.52
CA ALA A 202 -17.65 -7.74 -6.86
C ALA A 202 -16.78 -6.58 -7.37
N ARG A 203 -17.13 -5.32 -7.08
CA ARG A 203 -16.27 -4.16 -7.40
C ARG A 203 -14.97 -4.17 -6.60
N THR A 204 -15.02 -4.53 -5.32
CA THR A 204 -13.81 -4.69 -4.50
C THR A 204 -12.91 -5.79 -5.07
N THR A 205 -13.49 -6.90 -5.53
CA THR A 205 -12.76 -7.98 -6.23
C THR A 205 -12.04 -7.45 -7.48
N ALA A 206 -12.71 -6.63 -8.28
CA ALA A 206 -12.09 -6.01 -9.47
C ALA A 206 -10.89 -5.12 -9.09
N VAL A 207 -10.99 -4.35 -8.00
CA VAL A 207 -9.88 -3.53 -7.48
C VAL A 207 -8.70 -4.40 -7.03
N TYR A 208 -8.94 -5.53 -6.37
CA TYR A 208 -7.87 -6.48 -6.04
C TYR A 208 -7.19 -7.02 -7.30
N GLY A 209 -7.97 -7.46 -8.29
CA GLY A 209 -7.44 -7.95 -9.56
C GLY A 209 -6.61 -6.89 -10.30
N GLU A 210 -7.09 -5.66 -10.37
CA GLU A 210 -6.37 -4.54 -11.00
C GLU A 210 -5.06 -4.22 -10.26
N SER A 211 -5.12 -4.08 -8.93
CA SER A 211 -3.96 -3.72 -8.10
C SER A 211 -2.86 -4.78 -8.14
N THR A 212 -3.24 -6.04 -8.33
CA THR A 212 -2.32 -7.18 -8.40
C THR A 212 -1.97 -7.59 -9.84
N ARG A 213 -2.56 -6.91 -10.84
CA ARG A 213 -2.45 -7.25 -12.27
C ARG A 213 -2.86 -8.69 -12.58
N PHE A 214 -3.81 -9.21 -11.81
CA PHE A 214 -4.30 -10.57 -11.94
C PHE A 214 -5.59 -10.58 -12.78
N ALA A 215 -5.39 -10.58 -14.10
CA ALA A 215 -6.45 -10.43 -15.10
C ALA A 215 -7.61 -11.46 -14.98
N PRO A 216 -7.37 -12.75 -14.69
CA PRO A 216 -8.46 -13.71 -14.48
C PRO A 216 -9.45 -13.29 -13.37
N LEU A 217 -8.94 -12.68 -12.29
CA LEU A 217 -9.79 -12.19 -11.20
C LEU A 217 -10.59 -10.94 -11.59
N GLN A 218 -10.03 -10.05 -12.41
CA GLN A 218 -10.77 -8.91 -12.97
C GLN A 218 -11.92 -9.40 -13.88
N ALA A 219 -11.63 -10.38 -14.73
CA ALA A 219 -12.64 -10.98 -15.61
C ALA A 219 -13.75 -11.68 -14.81
N TYR A 220 -13.39 -12.42 -13.76
CA TYR A 220 -14.35 -13.04 -12.87
C TYR A 220 -15.24 -12.02 -12.14
N ALA A 221 -14.65 -10.94 -11.64
CA ALA A 221 -15.37 -9.85 -10.99
C ALA A 221 -16.38 -9.19 -11.94
N ASP A 222 -15.98 -8.92 -13.18
CA ASP A 222 -16.87 -8.36 -14.20
C ASP A 222 -17.94 -9.34 -14.65
N GLY A 223 -17.63 -10.64 -14.75
CA GLY A 223 -18.62 -11.68 -14.98
C GLY A 223 -19.66 -11.74 -13.84
N THR A 224 -19.22 -11.59 -12.59
CA THR A 224 -20.10 -11.52 -11.42
C THR A 224 -21.00 -10.28 -11.47
N LEU A 225 -20.43 -9.11 -11.80
CA LEU A 225 -21.22 -7.88 -12.02
C LEU A 225 -22.21 -8.02 -13.17
N ALA A 226 -21.83 -8.69 -14.26
CA ALA A 226 -22.69 -8.94 -15.40
C ALA A 226 -23.90 -9.80 -15.00
N TYR A 227 -23.65 -10.87 -14.26
CA TYR A 227 -24.68 -11.76 -13.77
C TYR A 227 -25.61 -11.09 -12.74
N ILE A 228 -25.08 -10.27 -11.82
CA ILE A 228 -25.88 -9.45 -10.89
C ILE A 228 -26.80 -8.49 -11.68
N ALA A 229 -26.26 -7.80 -12.68
CA ALA A 229 -27.03 -6.87 -13.52
C ALA A 229 -28.15 -7.59 -14.29
N TYR A 230 -27.86 -8.77 -14.84
CA TYR A 230 -28.86 -9.60 -15.51
C TYR A 230 -30.03 -9.94 -14.57
N HIS A 231 -29.74 -10.42 -13.35
CA HIS A 231 -30.76 -10.73 -12.36
C HIS A 231 -31.48 -9.50 -11.79
N SER A 232 -30.90 -8.32 -11.94
CA SER A 232 -31.51 -7.04 -11.55
C SER A 232 -32.37 -6.42 -12.65
N GLY A 233 -32.53 -7.08 -13.81
CA GLY A 233 -33.30 -6.54 -14.94
C GLY A 233 -32.55 -5.50 -15.77
N GLU A 234 -31.22 -5.50 -15.72
CA GLU A 234 -30.33 -4.56 -16.41
C GLU A 234 -29.53 -5.27 -17.53
N PRO A 235 -30.16 -5.87 -18.56
CA PRO A 235 -29.47 -6.74 -19.52
C PRO A 235 -28.43 -6.01 -20.38
N ASN A 236 -28.59 -4.71 -20.63
CA ASN A 236 -27.58 -3.90 -21.33
C ASN A 236 -26.31 -3.72 -20.48
N GLU A 237 -26.45 -3.53 -19.17
CA GLU A 237 -25.31 -3.46 -18.26
C GLU A 237 -24.65 -4.84 -18.16
N ALA A 238 -25.44 -5.91 -18.06
CA ALA A 238 -24.94 -7.28 -18.07
C ALA A 238 -24.04 -7.54 -19.29
N LEU A 239 -24.52 -7.17 -20.49
CA LEU A 239 -23.77 -7.35 -21.72
C LEU A 239 -22.49 -6.49 -21.77
N SER A 240 -22.57 -5.23 -21.31
CA SER A 240 -21.41 -4.34 -21.23
C SER A 240 -20.30 -4.93 -20.35
N LYS A 241 -20.66 -5.44 -19.16
CA LYS A 241 -19.73 -6.08 -18.22
C LYS A 241 -19.15 -7.38 -18.77
N ALA A 242 -19.98 -8.27 -19.33
CA ALA A 242 -19.51 -9.52 -19.91
C ALA A 242 -18.55 -9.30 -21.09
N ARG A 243 -18.85 -8.33 -21.97
CA ARG A 243 -17.96 -7.97 -23.08
C ARG A 243 -16.64 -7.38 -22.58
N ARG A 244 -16.67 -6.51 -21.56
CA ARG A 244 -15.45 -5.99 -20.94
C ARG A 244 -14.60 -7.10 -20.34
N ALA A 245 -15.22 -8.04 -19.63
CA ALA A 245 -14.53 -9.20 -19.07
C ALA A 245 -13.77 -10.01 -20.14
N LEU A 246 -14.37 -10.21 -21.32
CA LEU A 246 -13.75 -10.92 -22.44
C LEU A 246 -12.53 -10.19 -23.07
N THR A 247 -12.29 -8.91 -22.72
CA THR A 247 -11.13 -8.16 -23.21
C THR A 247 -9.87 -8.32 -22.37
N TYR A 248 -9.98 -8.92 -21.18
CA TYR A 248 -8.82 -9.17 -20.34
C TYR A 248 -7.92 -10.24 -20.97
N GLY A 249 -6.60 -10.03 -20.90
CA GLY A 249 -5.61 -10.97 -21.44
C GLY A 249 -5.34 -12.14 -20.50
N GLY A 250 -4.87 -13.26 -21.06
CA GLY A 250 -4.48 -14.44 -20.27
C GLY A 250 -5.64 -15.24 -19.70
N LEU A 251 -6.85 -15.10 -20.26
CA LEU A 251 -8.01 -15.89 -19.87
C LEU A 251 -7.97 -17.29 -20.47
N GLY A 252 -8.20 -18.29 -19.62
CA GLY A 252 -8.39 -19.67 -20.05
C GLY A 252 -9.76 -19.88 -20.69
N ASP A 253 -9.92 -21.05 -21.29
CA ASP A 253 -11.15 -21.43 -22.01
C ASP A 253 -12.35 -21.50 -21.06
N VAL A 254 -12.13 -21.88 -19.80
CA VAL A 254 -13.17 -21.93 -18.76
C VAL A 254 -13.74 -20.54 -18.46
N ALA A 255 -12.87 -19.53 -18.37
CA ALA A 255 -13.28 -18.13 -18.18
C ALA A 255 -14.10 -17.65 -19.39
N GLN A 256 -13.58 -17.87 -20.60
CA GLN A 256 -14.23 -17.44 -21.83
C GLN A 256 -15.61 -18.09 -21.99
N ARG A 257 -15.73 -19.38 -21.69
CA ARG A 257 -17.00 -20.12 -21.69
C ARG A 257 -18.02 -19.49 -20.75
N ARG A 258 -17.65 -19.25 -19.49
CA ARG A 258 -18.53 -18.63 -18.48
C ARG A 258 -19.03 -17.27 -18.96
N LEU A 259 -18.13 -16.43 -19.46
CA LEU A 259 -18.46 -15.07 -19.91
C LEU A 259 -19.37 -15.06 -21.14
N ASN A 260 -19.13 -15.96 -22.11
CA ASN A 260 -20.00 -16.12 -23.27
C ASN A 260 -21.39 -16.64 -22.89
N ALA A 261 -21.49 -17.57 -21.92
CA ALA A 261 -22.78 -18.03 -21.40
C ALA A 261 -23.58 -16.90 -20.74
N ILE A 262 -22.93 -16.04 -19.97
CA ILE A 262 -23.57 -14.85 -19.37
C ILE A 262 -24.03 -13.88 -20.47
N ALA A 263 -23.18 -13.61 -21.47
CA ALA A 263 -23.54 -12.75 -22.60
C ALA A 263 -24.72 -13.30 -23.41
N ALA A 264 -24.77 -14.62 -23.63
CA ALA A 264 -25.86 -15.30 -24.33
C ALA A 264 -27.21 -15.06 -23.64
N ARG A 265 -27.27 -15.23 -22.31
CA ARG A 265 -28.48 -14.94 -21.52
C ARG A 265 -28.91 -13.47 -21.63
N ALA A 266 -27.96 -12.54 -21.57
CA ALA A 266 -28.24 -11.11 -21.72
C ALA A 266 -28.80 -10.77 -23.13
N TYR A 267 -28.23 -11.33 -24.20
CA TYR A 267 -28.77 -11.16 -25.56
C TYR A 267 -30.16 -11.77 -25.71
N ALA A 268 -30.38 -12.96 -25.16
CA ALA A 268 -31.68 -13.63 -25.21
C ALA A 268 -32.75 -12.79 -24.51
N HIS A 269 -32.44 -12.20 -23.35
CA HIS A 269 -33.34 -11.28 -22.65
C HIS A 269 -33.68 -10.04 -23.49
N LEU A 270 -32.72 -9.52 -24.26
CA LEU A 270 -32.92 -8.39 -25.17
C LEU A 270 -33.66 -8.76 -26.47
N GLY A 271 -33.94 -10.04 -26.72
CA GLY A 271 -34.53 -10.53 -27.96
C GLY A 271 -33.56 -10.60 -29.15
N ASP A 272 -32.25 -10.40 -28.93
CA ASP A 272 -31.23 -10.53 -29.97
C ASP A 272 -30.85 -12.01 -30.19
N VAL A 273 -31.71 -12.70 -30.92
CA VAL A 273 -31.57 -14.14 -31.20
C VAL A 273 -30.26 -14.45 -31.95
N THR A 274 -29.81 -13.57 -32.84
CA THR A 274 -28.61 -13.78 -33.65
C THR A 274 -27.36 -13.77 -32.78
N SER A 275 -27.21 -12.76 -31.93
CA SER A 275 -26.08 -12.64 -31.02
C SER A 275 -26.12 -13.70 -29.91
N ALA A 276 -27.31 -14.06 -29.42
CA ALA A 276 -27.48 -15.16 -28.46
C ALA A 276 -26.96 -16.49 -29.04
N ARG A 277 -27.42 -16.88 -30.23
CA ARG A 277 -26.95 -18.12 -30.90
C ARG A 277 -25.45 -18.10 -31.17
N ARG A 278 -24.89 -16.95 -31.55
CA ARG A 278 -23.45 -16.81 -31.76
C ARG A 278 -22.67 -17.05 -30.47
N THR A 279 -23.08 -16.42 -29.37
CA THR A 279 -22.37 -16.54 -28.08
C THR A 279 -22.55 -17.91 -27.43
N ILE A 280 -23.69 -18.58 -27.61
CA ILE A 280 -23.87 -19.98 -27.21
C ILE A 280 -22.84 -20.87 -27.90
N ARG A 281 -22.63 -20.72 -29.21
CA ARG A 281 -21.60 -21.48 -29.92
C ARG A 281 -20.20 -21.19 -29.39
N LEU A 282 -19.87 -19.92 -29.17
CA LEU A 282 -18.57 -19.54 -28.58
C LEU A 282 -18.37 -20.10 -27.16
N ALA A 283 -19.43 -20.31 -26.38
CA ALA A 283 -19.33 -20.96 -25.08
C ALA A 283 -19.15 -22.50 -25.21
N GLN A 284 -19.71 -23.11 -26.25
CA GLN A 284 -19.64 -24.55 -26.49
C GLN A 284 -18.36 -24.98 -27.22
N ASP A 285 -17.76 -24.10 -28.02
CA ASP A 285 -16.54 -24.39 -28.75
C ASP A 285 -15.43 -24.76 -27.74
N GLY A 286 -14.79 -25.92 -27.95
CA GLY A 286 -13.87 -26.58 -27.02
C GLY A 286 -12.55 -25.86 -26.72
N GLY A 287 -12.48 -24.55 -26.98
CA GLY A 287 -11.32 -23.72 -26.67
C GLY A 287 -10.05 -24.09 -27.45
N GLN A 288 -8.91 -23.55 -27.00
CA GLN A 288 -7.58 -23.84 -27.54
C GLN A 288 -6.66 -24.56 -26.52
N ASP A 289 -7.26 -25.21 -25.51
CA ASP A 289 -6.58 -25.75 -24.33
C ASP A 289 -5.82 -24.67 -23.53
N ALA A 290 -6.36 -23.44 -23.57
CA ALA A 290 -5.84 -22.31 -22.80
C ALA A 290 -6.34 -22.40 -21.35
N ARG A 291 -5.44 -22.20 -20.39
CA ARG A 291 -5.73 -22.33 -18.96
C ARG A 291 -5.28 -21.09 -18.20
N ASP A 292 -6.03 -20.71 -17.16
CA ASP A 292 -5.64 -19.63 -16.26
C ASP A 292 -5.63 -20.04 -14.78
N GLU A 293 -4.86 -19.30 -13.98
CA GLU A 293 -4.59 -19.64 -12.59
C GLU A 293 -5.84 -19.59 -11.68
N LEU A 294 -6.92 -18.92 -12.09
CA LEU A 294 -8.14 -18.80 -11.29
C LEU A 294 -9.19 -19.84 -11.68
N HIS A 295 -9.61 -19.84 -12.94
CA HIS A 295 -10.72 -20.67 -13.41
C HIS A 295 -10.31 -22.14 -13.54
N ASP A 296 -9.06 -22.40 -13.94
CA ASP A 296 -8.51 -23.75 -14.05
C ASP A 296 -7.70 -24.16 -12.82
N GLY A 297 -6.91 -23.24 -12.26
CA GLY A 297 -6.06 -23.51 -11.09
C GLY A 297 -6.87 -23.69 -9.80
N VAL A 298 -7.63 -22.66 -9.42
CA VAL A 298 -8.50 -22.72 -8.22
C VAL A 298 -9.75 -23.56 -8.51
N GLY A 299 -10.47 -23.23 -9.59
CA GLY A 299 -11.68 -23.93 -10.01
C GLY A 299 -12.83 -23.80 -8.99
N GLY A 300 -13.70 -24.81 -8.94
CA GLY A 300 -14.87 -24.77 -8.06
C GLY A 300 -15.88 -23.71 -8.50
N GLU A 301 -16.26 -22.79 -7.61
CA GLU A 301 -17.11 -21.66 -8.01
C GLU A 301 -16.46 -20.78 -9.08
N PHE A 302 -15.14 -20.68 -9.13
CA PHE A 302 -14.44 -19.97 -10.22
C PHE A 302 -14.49 -20.72 -11.55
N GLY A 303 -14.68 -22.04 -11.50
CA GLY A 303 -14.79 -22.86 -12.69
C GLY A 303 -16.13 -22.69 -13.41
N PHE A 304 -16.28 -23.43 -14.50
CA PHE A 304 -17.52 -23.50 -15.28
C PHE A 304 -17.62 -24.85 -15.99
N SER A 305 -18.17 -25.83 -15.26
CA SER A 305 -18.30 -27.21 -15.73
C SER A 305 -19.29 -27.35 -16.89
N GLU A 306 -19.25 -28.49 -17.57
CA GLU A 306 -20.19 -28.78 -18.66
C GLU A 306 -21.64 -28.81 -18.17
N GLU A 307 -21.89 -29.28 -16.95
CA GLU A 307 -23.22 -29.27 -16.34
C GLU A 307 -23.72 -27.83 -16.13
N ARG A 308 -22.85 -26.93 -15.66
CA ARG A 308 -23.20 -25.50 -15.52
C ARG A 308 -23.45 -24.84 -16.87
N LEU A 309 -22.66 -25.18 -17.89
CA LEU A 309 -22.88 -24.71 -19.25
C LEU A 309 -24.24 -25.19 -19.79
N ALA A 310 -24.57 -26.48 -19.58
CA ALA A 310 -25.85 -27.05 -20.00
C ALA A 310 -27.05 -26.37 -19.33
N MET A 311 -26.95 -26.05 -18.03
CA MET A 311 -27.97 -25.25 -17.32
C MET A 311 -28.02 -23.77 -17.74
N SER A 312 -27.08 -23.33 -18.57
CA SER A 312 -26.96 -21.92 -18.98
C SER A 312 -27.44 -21.61 -20.39
N ASN A 313 -27.65 -22.64 -21.21
CA ASN A 313 -28.09 -22.53 -22.59
C ASN A 313 -29.60 -22.74 -22.75
#